data_AF-A0A819XU47-F1
#
_entry.id   AF-A0A819XU47-F1
#
_cell.length_a   1.000
_cell.length_b   1.000
_cell.length_c   1.000
_cell.angle_alpha   90.00
_cell.angle_beta   90.00
_cell.angle_gamma   90.00
#
_symmetry.space_group_name_H-M   'P 1'
#
loop_
_entity.id
_entity.type
_entity.pdbx_description
1 polymer ?
#
loop_
_entity_poly.entity_id
_entity_poly.type
_entity_poly.pdbx_seq_one_letter_code
_entity_poly.pdbx_strand_id
1 'polypeptide(L)'
;MILLVLVSDSFASKLPGLYGYEIVVICDDSGSMNTELSDVSGPYTKPPTRWDELKQTVSVVIILANIFDRNGVDIYFFNRKPVFNVRNSKDLISIFAIPPEEYHPTLIARVLRKVFQDKKKEIEEGTLLILLATDGEPTDDYGNVKIDQLRRILEEERKPPKRVPISIIACTDDKDSMLYLNNWDEKIPNLDVVDDYKSEKKEIRERKGQTYAFSFGDYIVKILVGAIDRSIDVLDEDESQQYDAVITTVNNAPKNKHQSSYSSLPL
;
A
#
# COMPACT_ATOMS: atom_id res chain seq x y z
N MET A 1 -4.73 10.12 -21.76
CA MET A 1 -4.42 9.21 -22.89
C MET A 1 -2.92 8.98 -23.09
N ILE A 2 -2.02 9.93 -22.79
CA ILE A 2 -0.56 9.72 -22.90
C ILE A 2 -0.01 8.73 -21.86
N LEU A 3 -0.60 8.67 -20.66
CA LEU A 3 -0.11 7.79 -19.59
C LEU A 3 -0.21 6.29 -19.93
N LEU A 4 -1.28 5.89 -20.63
CA LEU A 4 -1.49 4.50 -21.07
C LEU A 4 -0.44 4.03 -22.10
N VAL A 5 0.19 4.95 -22.83
CA VAL A 5 1.23 4.62 -23.84
C VAL A 5 2.51 4.08 -23.19
N LEU A 6 2.67 4.23 -21.87
CA LEU A 6 3.82 3.73 -21.12
C LEU A 6 3.49 2.50 -20.26
N VAL A 7 2.23 2.08 -20.17
CA VAL A 7 1.86 0.87 -19.43
C VAL A 7 1.99 -0.32 -20.36
N SER A 8 2.73 -1.34 -19.94
CA SER A 8 2.87 -2.60 -20.69
C SER A 8 1.55 -3.37 -20.75
N ASP A 9 1.35 -4.16 -21.81
CA ASP A 9 0.11 -4.91 -22.01
C ASP A 9 -0.24 -5.85 -20.84
N SER A 10 0.78 -6.45 -20.21
CA SER A 10 0.60 -7.32 -19.05
C SER A 10 -0.01 -6.58 -17.86
N PHE A 11 0.47 -5.38 -17.55
CA PHE A 11 -0.09 -4.53 -16.49
C PHE A 11 -1.44 -3.92 -16.90
N ALA A 12 -1.55 -3.40 -18.12
CA ALA A 12 -2.78 -2.80 -18.62
C ALA A 12 -3.97 -3.78 -18.58
N SER A 13 -3.71 -5.08 -18.82
CA SER A 13 -4.74 -6.13 -18.76
C SER A 13 -5.36 -6.32 -17.36
N LYS A 14 -4.73 -5.81 -16.30
CA LYS A 14 -5.19 -5.94 -14.91
C LYS A 14 -6.10 -4.82 -14.45
N LEU A 15 -6.00 -3.65 -15.09
CA LEU A 15 -6.78 -2.46 -14.76
C LEU A 15 -8.30 -2.68 -14.71
N PRO A 16 -8.93 -3.54 -15.54
CA PRO A 16 -10.36 -3.84 -15.38
C PRO A 16 -10.75 -4.40 -14.01
N GLY A 17 -9.80 -4.96 -13.25
CA GLY A 17 -10.03 -5.40 -11.86
C GLY A 17 -10.43 -4.28 -10.91
N LEU A 18 -10.18 -3.01 -11.27
CA LEU A 18 -10.57 -1.83 -10.50
C LEU A 18 -12.04 -1.44 -10.68
N TYR A 19 -12.76 -2.01 -11.66
CA TYR A 19 -14.15 -1.65 -11.89
C TYR A 19 -15.02 -1.97 -10.67
N GLY A 20 -15.75 -0.96 -10.22
CA GLY A 20 -16.69 -1.07 -9.11
C GLY A 20 -16.07 -0.76 -7.74
N TYR A 21 -14.75 -0.53 -7.66
CA TYR A 21 -14.14 -0.02 -6.45
C TYR A 21 -14.41 1.49 -6.28
N GLU A 22 -14.75 1.88 -5.06
CA GLU A 22 -14.50 3.18 -4.48
C GLU A 22 -13.01 3.26 -4.10
N ILE A 23 -12.30 4.27 -4.59
CA ILE A 23 -10.87 4.43 -4.34
C ILE A 23 -10.66 5.56 -3.35
N VAL A 24 -10.00 5.24 -2.23
CA VAL A 24 -9.56 6.20 -1.22
C VAL A 24 -8.04 6.29 -1.24
N VAL A 25 -7.51 7.52 -1.30
CA VAL A 25 -6.08 7.79 -1.08
C VAL A 25 -5.91 8.47 0.27
N ILE A 26 -5.02 7.96 1.09
CA ILE A 26 -4.61 8.57 2.35
C ILE A 26 -3.19 9.09 2.17
N CYS A 27 -3.02 10.39 2.31
CA CYS A 27 -1.76 11.09 2.14
C CYS A 27 -1.16 11.50 3.49
N ASP A 28 0.09 11.14 3.70
CA ASP A 28 0.89 11.64 4.81
C ASP A 28 1.26 13.11 4.61
N ASP A 29 0.80 13.96 5.52
CA ASP A 29 1.15 15.38 5.62
C ASP A 29 1.76 15.71 6.99
N SER A 30 2.47 14.75 7.57
CA SER A 30 3.31 14.91 8.77
C SER A 30 4.60 15.67 8.49
N GLY A 31 5.26 16.14 9.54
CA GLY A 31 6.49 16.93 9.42
C GLY A 31 7.65 16.21 8.72
N SER A 32 7.76 14.89 8.90
CA SER A 32 8.83 14.06 8.31
C SER A 32 8.82 14.09 6.79
N MET A 33 7.66 14.32 6.17
CA MET A 33 7.50 14.45 4.72
C MET A 33 8.25 15.64 4.11
N ASN A 34 8.73 16.60 4.92
CA ASN A 34 9.61 17.69 4.48
C ASN A 34 11.07 17.26 4.29
N THR A 35 11.44 16.02 4.64
CA THR A 35 12.80 15.48 4.48
C THR A 35 13.18 15.42 3.00
N GLU A 36 14.40 15.84 2.68
CA GLU A 36 14.96 15.81 1.33
C GLU A 36 15.40 14.38 0.97
N LEU A 37 15.09 13.96 -0.27
CA LEU A 37 15.54 12.67 -0.81
C LEU A 37 17.02 12.78 -1.22
N SER A 38 17.83 11.82 -0.78
CA SER A 38 19.29 11.84 -0.92
C SER A 38 19.79 11.76 -2.38
N ASP A 39 18.97 11.23 -3.28
CA ASP A 39 19.37 10.76 -4.62
C ASP A 39 19.18 11.77 -5.76
N VAL A 40 18.84 13.03 -5.47
CA VAL A 40 18.49 14.02 -6.52
C VAL A 40 19.15 15.37 -6.26
N SER A 41 20.47 15.39 -6.12
CA SER A 41 21.24 16.63 -6.09
C SER A 41 22.11 16.78 -7.34
N GLY A 42 21.71 17.65 -8.26
CA GLY A 42 22.64 18.35 -9.14
C GLY A 42 23.17 19.60 -8.44
N PRO A 43 24.30 20.19 -8.86
CA PRO A 43 24.90 21.36 -8.20
C PRO A 43 24.02 22.62 -8.17
N TYR A 44 22.85 22.61 -8.83
CA TYR A 44 21.95 23.75 -8.98
C TYR A 44 20.47 23.43 -8.72
N THR A 45 20.13 22.23 -8.25
CA THR A 45 18.74 21.84 -8.00
C THR A 45 18.59 21.40 -6.54
N LYS A 46 17.66 22.05 -5.82
CA LYS A 46 17.24 21.55 -4.50
C LYS A 46 16.72 20.11 -4.68
N PRO A 47 17.14 19.15 -3.86
CA PRO A 47 16.55 17.82 -3.90
C PRO A 47 15.05 17.89 -3.59
N PRO A 48 14.23 17.05 -4.23
CA PRO A 48 12.83 16.92 -3.92
C PRO A 48 12.68 16.37 -2.51
N THR A 49 11.62 16.79 -1.83
CA THR A 49 11.23 16.23 -0.54
C THR A 49 10.40 14.96 -0.75
N ARG A 50 10.24 14.16 0.32
CA ARG A 50 9.30 13.04 0.36
C ARG A 50 7.87 13.47 0.00
N TRP A 51 7.47 14.68 0.40
CA TRP A 51 6.21 15.29 -0.01
C TRP A 51 6.13 15.55 -1.51
N ASP A 52 7.24 15.96 -2.15
CA ASP A 52 7.28 16.16 -3.60
C ASP A 52 7.08 14.85 -4.37
N GLU A 53 7.71 13.77 -3.90
CA GLU A 53 7.51 12.42 -4.43
C GLU A 53 6.06 11.94 -4.25
N LEU A 54 5.50 12.06 -3.04
CA LEU A 54 4.10 11.73 -2.76
C LEU A 54 3.17 12.46 -3.73
N LYS A 55 3.32 13.79 -3.85
CA LYS A 55 2.51 14.60 -4.77
C LYS A 55 2.58 14.10 -6.20
N GLN A 56 3.79 13.81 -6.70
CA GLN A 56 3.99 13.34 -8.06
C GLN A 56 3.31 11.99 -8.28
N THR A 57 3.56 11.02 -7.41
CA THR A 57 3.03 9.66 -7.51
C THR A 57 1.51 9.66 -7.37
N VAL A 58 0.99 10.25 -6.29
CA VAL A 58 -0.45 10.30 -6.00
C VAL A 58 -1.21 11.07 -7.07
N SER A 59 -0.66 12.15 -7.65
CA SER A 59 -1.33 12.86 -8.74
C SER A 59 -1.57 11.97 -9.96
N VAL A 60 -0.59 11.13 -10.29
CA VAL A 60 -0.71 10.20 -11.41
C VAL A 60 -1.65 9.04 -11.09
N VAL A 61 -1.57 8.50 -9.86
CA VAL A 61 -2.53 7.50 -9.34
C VAL A 61 -3.96 8.01 -9.47
N ILE A 62 -4.25 9.22 -9.00
CA ILE A 62 -5.62 9.78 -9.03
C ILE A 62 -6.12 9.97 -10.47
N ILE A 63 -5.26 10.41 -11.40
CA ILE A 63 -5.63 10.55 -12.80
C ILE A 63 -6.02 9.20 -13.41
N LEU A 64 -5.28 8.13 -13.09
CA LEU A 64 -5.57 6.78 -13.60
C LEU A 64 -6.79 6.16 -12.90
N ALA A 65 -6.88 6.28 -11.58
CA ALA A 65 -7.99 5.79 -10.75
C ALA A 65 -9.35 6.37 -11.20
N ASN A 66 -9.41 7.66 -11.53
CA ASN A 66 -10.61 8.35 -12.03
C ASN A 66 -11.19 7.78 -13.35
N ILE A 67 -10.44 6.93 -14.07
CA ILE A 67 -10.98 6.23 -15.24
C ILE A 67 -11.97 5.12 -14.80
N PHE A 68 -11.76 4.55 -13.62
CA PHE A 68 -12.52 3.41 -13.09
C PHE A 68 -13.51 3.82 -11.99
N ASP A 69 -13.15 4.85 -11.21
CA ASP A 69 -14.00 5.43 -10.17
C ASP A 69 -14.95 6.49 -10.77
N ARG A 70 -16.25 6.21 -10.73
CA ARG A 70 -17.28 7.03 -11.41
C ARG A 70 -17.69 8.27 -10.63
N ASN A 71 -17.50 8.31 -9.32
CA ASN A 71 -17.79 9.48 -8.48
C ASN A 71 -16.55 10.32 -8.23
N GLY A 72 -15.37 9.70 -8.32
CA GLY A 72 -14.07 10.34 -8.17
C GLY A 72 -13.39 9.88 -6.90
N VAL A 73 -12.08 10.11 -6.83
CA VAL A 73 -11.25 9.60 -5.72
C VAL A 73 -11.42 10.47 -4.47
N ASP A 74 -11.56 9.82 -3.33
CA ASP A 74 -11.58 10.50 -2.03
C ASP A 74 -10.18 10.57 -1.43
N ILE A 75 -9.75 11.76 -1.01
CA ILE A 75 -8.42 12.00 -0.46
C ILE A 75 -8.54 12.35 1.01
N TYR A 76 -7.89 11.56 1.86
CA TYR A 76 -7.73 11.81 3.28
C TYR A 76 -6.28 12.25 3.54
N PHE A 77 -6.10 13.00 4.61
CA PHE A 77 -4.81 13.42 5.10
C PHE A 77 -4.69 13.08 6.58
N PHE A 78 -3.46 12.92 7.07
CA PHE A 78 -3.24 12.70 8.51
C PHE A 78 -3.69 13.90 9.33
N ASN A 79 -3.35 15.13 8.91
CA ASN A 79 -3.42 16.32 9.76
C ASN A 79 -4.35 17.41 9.24
N ARG A 80 -5.12 17.15 8.18
CA ARG A 80 -6.14 18.07 7.65
C ARG A 80 -7.42 17.36 7.22
N LYS A 81 -8.43 18.15 6.84
CA LYS A 81 -9.74 17.62 6.43
C LYS A 81 -9.63 16.86 5.09
N PRO A 82 -10.44 15.80 4.91
CA PRO A 82 -10.49 15.09 3.65
C PRO A 82 -11.13 15.94 2.55
N VAL A 83 -10.81 15.62 1.30
CA VAL A 83 -11.38 16.19 0.09
C VAL A 83 -11.99 15.06 -0.71
N PHE A 84 -13.28 15.19 -1.06
CA PHE A 84 -14.06 14.11 -1.65
C PHE A 84 -14.30 14.31 -3.15
N ASN A 85 -14.50 13.21 -3.87
CA ASN A 85 -14.87 13.18 -5.29
C ASN A 85 -13.91 13.99 -6.18
N VAL A 86 -12.61 13.81 -6.00
CA VAL A 86 -11.57 14.53 -6.76
C VAL A 86 -11.42 13.90 -8.14
N ARG A 87 -11.73 14.68 -9.20
CA ARG A 87 -11.83 14.17 -10.58
C ARG A 87 -10.90 14.82 -11.59
N ASN A 88 -10.35 15.98 -11.26
CA ASN A 88 -9.60 16.77 -12.23
C ASN A 88 -8.24 17.17 -11.66
N SER A 89 -7.29 17.37 -12.57
CA SER A 89 -5.91 17.72 -12.22
C SER A 89 -5.76 19.14 -11.65
N LYS A 90 -6.71 20.04 -11.88
CA LYS A 90 -6.65 21.41 -11.33
C LYS A 90 -6.89 21.40 -9.82
N ASP A 91 -7.80 20.55 -9.35
CA ASP A 91 -8.07 20.36 -7.92
C ASP A 91 -6.83 19.82 -7.21
N LEU A 92 -6.06 18.92 -7.85
CA LEU A 92 -4.85 18.36 -7.26
C LEU A 92 -3.79 19.44 -6.97
N ILE A 93 -3.64 20.42 -7.86
CA ILE A 93 -2.69 21.52 -7.66
C ILE A 93 -3.02 22.30 -6.39
N SER A 94 -4.30 22.62 -6.15
CA SER A 94 -4.71 23.38 -4.96
C SER A 94 -4.69 22.53 -3.69
N ILE A 95 -5.08 21.25 -3.78
CA ILE A 95 -5.06 20.30 -2.67
C ILE A 95 -3.64 20.13 -2.12
N PHE A 96 -2.66 19.97 -3.01
CA PHE A 96 -1.26 19.75 -2.66
C PHE A 96 -0.42 21.02 -2.53
N ALA A 97 -1.02 22.21 -2.70
CA ALA A 97 -0.32 23.49 -2.56
C ALA A 97 0.08 23.78 -1.09
N ILE A 98 -0.63 23.20 -0.13
CA ILE A 98 -0.36 23.36 1.29
C ILE A 98 0.66 22.29 1.71
N PRO A 99 1.90 22.66 2.07
CA PRO A 99 2.92 21.70 2.48
C PRO A 99 2.59 21.05 3.85
N PRO A 100 3.31 19.99 4.24
CA PRO A 100 3.25 19.44 5.60
C PRO A 100 3.79 20.42 6.64
N GLU A 101 3.19 20.47 7.83
CA GLU A 101 3.71 21.28 8.93
C GLU A 101 4.74 20.50 9.75
N GLU A 102 5.82 21.15 10.15
CA GLU A 102 7.02 20.52 10.73
C GLU A 102 6.75 19.64 11.97
N TYR A 103 5.74 19.97 12.78
CA TYR A 103 5.44 19.26 14.03
C TYR A 103 4.23 18.34 13.94
N HIS A 104 3.68 18.13 12.74
CA HIS A 104 2.54 17.26 12.56
C HIS A 104 2.94 15.77 12.67
N PRO A 105 2.19 14.95 13.43
CA PRO A 105 2.45 13.52 13.57
C PRO A 105 1.90 12.67 12.41
N THR A 106 2.36 11.42 12.35
CA THR A 106 2.05 10.39 11.35
C THR A 106 0.82 9.56 11.78
N LEU A 107 -0.37 10.16 11.71
CA LEU A 107 -1.60 9.65 12.34
C LEU A 107 -2.35 8.55 11.55
N ILE A 108 -1.62 7.55 11.04
CA ILE A 108 -2.15 6.45 10.20
C ILE A 108 -3.35 5.76 10.87
N ALA A 109 -3.20 5.36 12.14
CA ALA A 109 -4.22 4.61 12.86
C ALA A 109 -5.53 5.39 13.03
N ARG A 110 -5.45 6.70 13.26
CA ARG A 110 -6.63 7.57 13.40
C ARG A 110 -7.36 7.70 12.08
N VAL A 111 -6.62 7.92 10.99
CA VAL A 111 -7.22 8.14 9.67
C VAL A 111 -7.78 6.87 9.07
N LEU A 112 -7.11 5.72 9.19
CA LEU A 112 -7.66 4.44 8.73
C LEU A 112 -9.01 4.12 9.41
N ARG A 113 -9.11 4.28 10.73
CA ARG A 113 -10.39 4.09 11.43
C ARG A 113 -11.46 5.07 10.96
N LYS A 114 -11.08 6.33 10.69
CA LYS A 114 -12.00 7.31 10.13
C LYS A 114 -12.51 6.88 8.74
N VAL A 115 -11.62 6.42 7.85
CA VAL A 115 -12.01 5.89 6.55
C VAL A 115 -12.96 4.70 6.70
N PHE A 116 -12.67 3.76 7.61
CA PHE A 116 -13.56 2.62 7.85
C PHE A 116 -14.95 3.03 8.35
N GLN A 117 -15.04 4.10 9.13
CA GLN A 117 -16.32 4.66 9.59
C GLN A 117 -17.06 5.36 8.46
N ASP A 118 -16.37 6.22 7.70
CA ASP A 118 -16.96 7.03 6.63
C ASP A 118 -17.38 6.15 5.44
N LYS A 119 -16.66 5.04 5.17
CA LYS A 119 -16.85 4.13 4.03
C LYS A 119 -17.44 2.77 4.40
N LYS A 120 -18.20 2.72 5.50
CA LYS A 120 -18.78 1.47 6.02
C LYS A 120 -19.61 0.72 4.97
N LYS A 121 -20.36 1.46 4.13
CA LYS A 121 -21.21 0.88 3.09
C LYS A 121 -20.38 0.16 2.02
N GLU A 122 -19.32 0.80 1.54
CA GLU A 122 -18.42 0.26 0.52
C GLU A 122 -17.66 -0.97 1.06
N ILE A 123 -17.33 -0.97 2.35
CA ILE A 123 -16.77 -2.15 3.05
C ILE A 123 -17.78 -3.30 3.10
N GLU A 124 -19.06 -3.02 3.36
CA GLU A 124 -20.12 -4.04 3.38
C GLU A 124 -20.36 -4.63 1.98
N GLU A 125 -20.26 -3.81 0.94
CA GLU A 125 -20.41 -4.19 -0.47
C GLU A 125 -19.15 -4.86 -1.04
N GLY A 126 -17.98 -4.65 -0.41
CA GLY A 126 -16.71 -5.23 -0.83
C GLY A 126 -16.02 -4.50 -1.96
N THR A 127 -16.21 -3.18 -1.99
CA THR A 127 -15.82 -2.31 -3.09
C THR A 127 -14.87 -1.20 -2.64
N LEU A 128 -14.18 -1.33 -1.50
CA LEU A 128 -13.27 -0.26 -1.03
C LEU A 128 -11.81 -0.63 -1.28
N LEU A 129 -11.08 0.18 -2.06
CA LEU A 129 -9.63 0.12 -2.19
C LEU A 129 -9.00 1.31 -1.47
N ILE A 130 -8.01 1.07 -0.62
CA ILE A 130 -7.28 2.13 0.09
C ILE A 130 -5.82 2.16 -0.36
N LEU A 131 -5.36 3.34 -0.76
CA LEU A 131 -3.95 3.60 -1.07
C LEU A 131 -3.38 4.51 0.02
N LEU A 132 -2.41 4.04 0.79
CA LEU A 132 -1.83 4.77 1.93
C LEU A 132 -0.40 5.18 1.59
N ALA A 133 -0.17 6.46 1.30
CA ALA A 133 1.17 6.99 1.05
C ALA A 133 1.76 7.61 2.32
N THR A 134 2.92 7.12 2.77
CA THR A 134 3.58 7.55 4.02
C THR A 134 5.09 7.32 3.97
N ASP A 135 5.85 8.01 4.82
CA ASP A 135 7.31 7.91 4.87
C ASP A 135 7.87 7.22 6.12
N GLY A 136 7.03 6.71 7.02
CA GLY A 136 7.56 6.08 8.22
C GLY A 136 6.53 5.51 9.19
N GLU A 137 6.91 5.56 10.47
CA GLU A 137 6.21 4.85 11.54
C GLU A 137 4.91 5.56 11.96
N PRO A 138 3.81 4.82 12.21
CA PRO A 138 2.60 5.42 12.76
C PRO A 138 2.86 6.00 14.14
N THR A 139 2.29 7.17 14.42
CA THR A 139 2.36 7.82 15.73
C THR A 139 0.97 8.17 16.29
N ASP A 140 0.90 8.49 17.58
CA ASP A 140 -0.26 9.13 18.21
C ASP A 140 -0.16 10.67 18.13
N ASP A 141 -1.16 11.39 18.67
CA ASP A 141 -1.20 12.85 18.66
C ASP A 141 -0.04 13.51 19.44
N TYR A 142 0.73 12.71 20.21
CA TYR A 142 1.91 13.15 20.94
C TYR A 142 3.22 12.72 20.28
N GLY A 143 3.16 12.11 19.10
CA GLY A 143 4.35 11.63 18.38
C GLY A 143 4.91 10.30 18.89
N ASN A 144 4.22 9.58 19.77
CA ASN A 144 4.71 8.26 20.22
C ASN A 144 4.44 7.22 19.14
N VAL A 145 5.43 6.39 18.82
CA VAL A 145 5.30 5.30 17.83
C VAL A 145 4.25 4.26 18.24
N LYS A 146 3.39 3.85 17.30
CA LYS A 146 2.23 2.95 17.48
C LYS A 146 2.14 1.84 16.43
N ILE A 147 3.26 1.21 16.09
CA ILE A 147 3.31 0.10 15.10
C ILE A 147 2.30 -1.00 15.46
N ASP A 148 2.26 -1.46 16.72
CA ASP A 148 1.32 -2.50 17.17
C ASP A 148 -0.16 -2.11 16.97
N GLN A 149 -0.47 -0.82 17.10
CA GLN A 149 -1.83 -0.34 16.89
C GLN A 149 -2.21 -0.42 15.41
N LEU A 150 -1.30 -0.03 14.51
CA LEU A 150 -1.52 -0.16 13.08
C LEU A 150 -1.71 -1.63 12.69
N ARG A 151 -0.86 -2.53 13.22
CA ARG A 151 -1.00 -3.97 12.99
C ARG A 151 -2.38 -4.49 13.37
N ARG A 152 -2.87 -4.16 14.56
CA ARG A 152 -4.21 -4.56 15.03
C ARG A 152 -5.30 -4.03 14.10
N ILE A 153 -5.17 -2.81 13.59
CA ILE A 153 -6.14 -2.27 12.62
C ILE A 153 -6.16 -3.13 11.35
N LEU A 154 -4.98 -3.48 10.82
CA LEU A 154 -4.84 -4.25 9.58
C LEU A 154 -5.29 -5.71 9.69
N GLU A 155 -5.05 -6.35 10.84
CA GLU A 155 -5.37 -7.77 11.09
C GLU A 155 -6.77 -7.97 11.71
N GLU A 156 -7.19 -7.08 12.62
CA GLU A 156 -8.38 -7.31 13.46
C GLU A 156 -9.57 -6.40 13.13
N GLU A 157 -9.34 -5.14 12.74
CA GLU A 157 -10.42 -4.18 12.48
C GLU A 157 -10.83 -4.16 10.99
N ARG A 158 -9.87 -4.34 10.09
CA ARG A 158 -10.08 -4.43 8.64
C ARG A 158 -10.68 -5.78 8.26
N LYS A 159 -12.01 -5.90 8.35
CA LYS A 159 -12.70 -7.18 8.14
C LYS A 159 -13.88 -7.09 7.15
N PRO A 160 -13.98 -8.06 6.22
CA PRO A 160 -12.95 -9.03 5.83
C PRO A 160 -11.86 -8.36 4.94
N PRO A 161 -10.58 -8.76 5.04
CA PRO A 161 -9.47 -8.17 4.25
C PRO A 161 -9.74 -8.03 2.75
N LYS A 162 -10.33 -9.05 2.13
CA LYS A 162 -10.68 -9.07 0.69
C LYS A 162 -11.62 -7.93 0.28
N ARG A 163 -12.40 -7.38 1.20
CA ARG A 163 -13.33 -6.27 0.94
C ARG A 163 -12.68 -4.89 1.10
N VAL A 164 -11.49 -4.87 1.69
CA VAL A 164 -10.71 -3.65 1.92
C VAL A 164 -9.24 -3.94 1.57
N PRO A 165 -8.90 -4.18 0.29
CA PRO A 165 -7.51 -4.22 -0.12
C PRO A 165 -6.82 -2.90 0.20
N ILE A 166 -5.58 -2.98 0.68
CA ILE A 166 -4.77 -1.81 1.00
C ILE A 166 -3.42 -1.93 0.31
N SER A 167 -3.03 -0.93 -0.48
CA SER A 167 -1.65 -0.77 -0.94
C SER A 167 -1.00 0.38 -0.17
N ILE A 168 0.14 0.12 0.44
CA ILE A 168 0.95 1.11 1.15
C ILE A 168 2.06 1.56 0.20
N ILE A 169 2.20 2.87 0.01
CA ILE A 169 3.18 3.48 -0.90
C ILE A 169 4.25 4.12 -0.02
N ALA A 170 5.45 3.54 -0.01
CA ALA A 170 6.58 4.10 0.71
C ALA A 170 7.08 5.36 0.00
N CYS A 171 7.10 6.47 0.72
CA CYS A 171 7.60 7.77 0.24
C CYS A 171 8.90 8.12 0.97
N THR A 172 9.86 7.20 0.99
CA THR A 172 11.11 7.34 1.74
C THR A 172 12.24 6.52 1.11
N ASP A 173 13.46 7.05 1.20
CA ASP A 173 14.70 6.33 0.89
C ASP A 173 15.29 5.62 2.13
N ASP A 174 14.69 5.82 3.31
CA ASP A 174 15.05 5.14 4.54
C ASP A 174 14.31 3.81 4.68
N LYS A 175 14.99 2.73 4.29
CA LYS A 175 14.47 1.36 4.36
C LYS A 175 14.20 0.89 5.79
N ASP A 176 14.90 1.41 6.81
CA ASP A 176 14.74 0.94 8.18
C ASP A 176 13.38 1.36 8.75
N SER A 177 12.93 2.59 8.42
CA SER A 177 11.62 3.12 8.83
C SER A 177 10.43 2.34 8.26
N MET A 178 10.64 1.50 7.23
CA MET A 178 9.59 0.71 6.58
C MET A 178 9.73 -0.80 6.80
N LEU A 179 10.78 -1.25 7.49
CA LEU A 179 11.09 -2.68 7.67
C LEU A 179 9.93 -3.47 8.31
N TYR A 180 9.14 -2.83 9.16
CA TYR A 180 7.98 -3.49 9.79
C TYR A 180 6.86 -3.80 8.78
N LEU A 181 6.69 -2.97 7.74
CA LEU A 181 5.67 -3.16 6.70
C LEU A 181 6.05 -4.28 5.74
N ASN A 182 7.32 -4.35 5.33
CA ASN A 182 7.80 -5.44 4.46
C ASN A 182 7.60 -6.81 5.12
N ASN A 183 7.73 -6.88 6.44
CA ASN A 183 7.45 -8.11 7.20
C ASN A 183 5.97 -8.50 7.25
N TRP A 184 5.06 -7.54 7.04
CA TRP A 184 3.62 -7.73 7.09
C TRP A 184 3.01 -8.00 5.73
N ASP A 185 3.64 -7.49 4.68
CA ASP A 185 3.25 -7.67 3.28
C ASP A 185 2.94 -9.13 2.96
N GLU A 186 3.90 -10.02 3.23
CA GLU A 186 3.75 -11.47 3.00
C GLU A 186 2.73 -12.16 3.90
N LYS A 187 2.34 -11.54 5.03
CA LYS A 187 1.59 -12.19 6.13
C LYS A 187 0.14 -11.72 6.23
N ILE A 188 -0.12 -10.47 5.87
CA ILE A 188 -1.42 -9.84 5.99
C ILE A 188 -2.12 -9.91 4.63
N PRO A 189 -3.25 -10.63 4.50
CA PRO A 189 -3.88 -10.84 3.19
C PRO A 189 -4.41 -9.53 2.59
N ASN A 190 -4.28 -9.35 1.27
CA ASN A 190 -4.73 -8.13 0.57
C ASN A 190 -4.12 -6.85 1.16
N LEU A 191 -2.87 -6.95 1.57
CA LEU A 191 -1.95 -5.84 1.85
C LEU A 191 -0.83 -5.97 0.82
N ASP A 192 -0.41 -4.86 0.23
CA ASP A 192 0.74 -4.77 -0.69
C ASP A 192 1.56 -3.54 -0.27
N VAL A 193 2.86 -3.68 -0.11
CA VAL A 193 3.78 -2.60 0.28
C VAL A 193 4.69 -2.31 -0.89
N VAL A 194 4.50 -1.14 -1.49
CA VAL A 194 5.20 -0.73 -2.69
C VAL A 194 6.25 0.32 -2.34
N ASP A 195 7.51 0.02 -2.64
CA ASP A 195 8.64 0.92 -2.45
C ASP A 195 8.60 2.09 -3.47
N ASP A 196 9.50 3.07 -3.35
CA ASP A 196 9.63 4.12 -4.37
C ASP A 196 9.94 3.51 -5.76
N TYR A 197 9.58 4.21 -6.84
CA TYR A 197 9.72 3.68 -8.19
C TYR A 197 11.14 3.19 -8.53
N LYS A 198 12.20 3.85 -8.03
CA LYS A 198 13.57 3.43 -8.34
C LYS A 198 13.91 2.13 -7.63
N SER A 199 13.59 2.05 -6.34
CA SER A 199 13.79 0.85 -5.51
C SER A 199 12.97 -0.32 -6.07
N GLU A 200 11.67 -0.11 -6.29
CA GLU A 200 10.75 -1.09 -6.85
C GLU A 200 11.26 -1.64 -8.20
N LYS A 201 11.65 -0.75 -9.11
CA LYS A 201 12.20 -1.13 -10.41
C LYS A 201 13.48 -1.94 -10.30
N LYS A 202 14.35 -1.59 -9.36
CA LYS A 202 15.60 -2.31 -9.13
C LYS A 202 15.31 -3.72 -8.62
N GLU A 203 14.41 -3.85 -7.66
CA GLU A 203 14.01 -5.13 -7.06
C GLU A 203 13.34 -6.06 -8.07
N ILE A 204 12.42 -5.54 -8.90
CA ILE A 204 11.83 -6.31 -10.02
C ILE A 204 12.91 -6.77 -11.01
N ARG A 205 13.89 -5.93 -11.34
CA ARG A 205 14.97 -6.30 -12.28
C ARG A 205 15.96 -7.30 -11.73
N GLU A 206 16.24 -7.23 -10.43
CA GLU A 206 17.06 -8.22 -9.75
C GLU A 206 16.40 -9.60 -9.81
N ARG A 207 15.06 -9.67 -9.76
CA ARG A 207 14.29 -10.92 -9.81
C ARG A 207 13.94 -11.41 -11.22
N LYS A 208 13.39 -10.54 -12.07
CA LYS A 208 12.91 -10.88 -13.43
C LYS A 208 14.00 -10.79 -14.50
N GLY A 209 15.15 -10.22 -14.14
CA GLY A 209 16.28 -10.01 -15.03
C GLY A 209 16.52 -8.54 -15.37
N GLN A 210 17.78 -8.16 -15.54
CA GLN A 210 18.21 -6.76 -15.69
C GLN A 210 17.63 -6.04 -16.92
N THR A 211 17.20 -6.80 -17.93
CA THR A 211 16.56 -6.30 -19.15
C THR A 211 15.05 -6.17 -19.03
N TYR A 212 14.45 -6.57 -17.90
CA TYR A 212 13.01 -6.46 -17.69
C TYR A 212 12.57 -5.00 -17.78
N ALA A 213 11.60 -4.77 -18.66
CA ALA A 213 11.01 -3.46 -18.88
C ALA A 213 9.96 -3.23 -17.80
N PHE A 214 10.20 -2.24 -16.95
CA PHE A 214 9.27 -1.76 -15.95
C PHE A 214 9.28 -0.23 -16.00
N SER A 215 8.16 0.32 -16.43
CA SER A 215 7.98 1.76 -16.60
C SER A 215 7.36 2.38 -15.35
N PHE A 216 7.35 3.71 -15.28
CA PHE A 216 6.60 4.40 -14.25
C PHE A 216 5.09 4.16 -14.39
N GLY A 217 4.59 3.91 -15.60
CA GLY A 217 3.19 3.52 -15.80
C GLY A 217 2.88 2.16 -15.17
N ASP A 218 3.76 1.17 -15.36
CA ASP A 218 3.62 -0.16 -14.74
C ASP A 218 3.64 -0.07 -13.21
N TYR A 219 4.52 0.78 -12.67
CA TYR A 219 4.58 1.09 -11.23
C TYR A 219 3.26 1.64 -10.68
N ILE A 220 2.65 2.61 -11.36
CA ILE A 220 1.35 3.16 -10.95
C ILE A 220 0.26 2.07 -11.02
N VAL A 221 0.34 1.16 -11.99
CA VAL A 221 -0.59 0.02 -12.03
C VAL A 221 -0.34 -0.93 -10.85
N LYS A 222 0.92 -1.26 -10.50
CA LYS A 222 1.23 -2.07 -9.31
C LYS A 222 0.60 -1.48 -8.06
N ILE A 223 0.79 -0.17 -7.80
CA ILE A 223 0.16 0.53 -6.67
C ILE A 223 -1.37 0.32 -6.62
N LEU A 224 -2.04 0.35 -7.78
CA LEU A 224 -3.49 0.25 -7.83
C LEU A 224 -4.00 -1.18 -7.67
N VAL A 225 -3.26 -2.18 -8.16
CA VAL A 225 -3.78 -3.54 -8.32
C VAL A 225 -3.05 -4.59 -7.51
N GLY A 226 -1.87 -4.33 -6.93
CA GLY A 226 -1.06 -5.32 -6.23
C GLY A 226 -1.83 -6.00 -5.08
N ALA A 227 -2.46 -5.20 -4.21
CA ALA A 227 -3.30 -5.71 -3.13
C ALA A 227 -4.56 -6.51 -3.59
N ILE A 228 -4.94 -6.38 -4.88
CA ILE A 228 -6.14 -7.02 -5.48
C ILE A 228 -5.74 -8.27 -6.30
N ASP A 229 -4.64 -8.21 -7.04
CA ASP A 229 -4.17 -9.22 -7.98
C ASP A 229 -2.75 -9.65 -7.62
N ARG A 230 -2.67 -10.81 -6.95
CA ARG A 230 -1.43 -11.46 -6.53
C ARG A 230 -0.41 -11.65 -7.66
N SER A 231 -0.83 -11.76 -8.92
CA SER A 231 0.13 -11.95 -10.03
C SER A 231 0.98 -10.70 -10.31
N ILE A 232 0.55 -9.53 -9.83
CA ILE A 232 1.30 -8.27 -9.88
C ILE A 232 2.12 -8.09 -8.60
N ASP A 233 1.54 -8.46 -7.46
CA ASP A 233 2.16 -8.44 -6.13
C ASP A 233 3.49 -9.21 -6.10
N VAL A 234 3.50 -10.45 -6.60
CA VAL A 234 4.68 -11.35 -6.53
C VAL A 234 5.81 -11.00 -7.52
N LEU A 235 5.75 -9.87 -8.22
CA LEU A 235 6.78 -9.52 -9.22
C LEU A 235 8.14 -9.19 -8.56
N ASP A 236 8.06 -8.68 -7.34
CA ASP A 236 9.10 -8.23 -6.42
C ASP A 236 9.14 -9.07 -5.13
N GLU A 237 8.43 -10.20 -5.05
CA GLU A 237 8.56 -11.16 -3.94
C GLU A 237 9.53 -12.31 -4.29
N ASP A 238 10.10 -12.94 -3.27
CA ASP A 238 10.90 -14.17 -3.41
C ASP A 238 10.02 -15.41 -3.17
N GLU A 239 9.72 -16.19 -4.24
CA GLU A 239 8.90 -17.41 -4.14
C GLU A 239 9.50 -18.46 -3.17
N SER A 240 10.79 -18.36 -2.84
CA SER A 240 11.50 -19.35 -2.01
C SER A 240 11.15 -19.29 -0.51
N GLN A 241 10.70 -18.15 0.02
CA GLN A 241 10.30 -18.05 1.44
C GLN A 241 8.89 -18.60 1.71
N GLN A 242 8.05 -18.72 0.66
CA GLN A 242 6.69 -19.28 0.78
C GLN A 242 6.70 -20.81 0.98
N TYR A 243 7.69 -21.54 0.45
CA TYR A 243 7.79 -22.99 0.66
C TYR A 243 8.11 -23.33 2.13
N ASP A 244 8.93 -22.53 2.81
CA ASP A 244 9.30 -22.78 4.20
C ASP A 244 8.16 -22.46 5.19
N ALA A 245 7.33 -21.45 4.90
CA ALA A 245 6.13 -21.13 5.69
C ALA A 245 5.06 -22.24 5.58
N VAL A 246 4.87 -22.82 4.39
CA VAL A 246 3.94 -23.94 4.18
C VAL A 246 4.44 -25.21 4.87
N ILE A 247 5.73 -25.53 4.79
CA ILE A 247 6.32 -26.70 5.48
C ILE A 247 6.24 -26.54 7.01
N THR A 248 6.48 -25.35 7.54
CA THR A 248 6.39 -25.08 8.98
C THR A 248 4.95 -25.24 9.49
N THR A 249 3.95 -24.85 8.70
CA THR A 249 2.53 -24.99 9.05
C THR A 249 2.06 -26.45 8.98
N VAL A 250 2.54 -27.23 8.00
CA VAL A 250 2.26 -28.67 7.90
C VAL A 250 2.92 -29.47 9.03
N ASN A 251 4.14 -29.10 9.42
CA ASN A 251 4.88 -29.79 10.49
C ASN A 251 4.40 -29.47 11.90
N ASN A 252 3.73 -28.33 12.10
CA ASN A 252 3.16 -27.91 13.38
C ASN A 252 1.66 -28.21 13.52
N ALA A 253 1.06 -28.89 12.56
CA ALA A 253 -0.31 -29.38 12.70
C ALA A 253 -0.40 -30.40 13.87
N PRO A 254 -1.34 -30.24 14.82
CA PRO A 254 -1.43 -31.14 15.96
C PRO A 254 -1.73 -32.57 15.50
N LYS A 255 -0.81 -33.50 15.81
CA LYS A 255 -1.03 -34.93 15.59
C LYS A 255 -2.22 -35.38 16.44
N ASN A 256 -3.36 -35.62 15.80
CA ASN A 256 -4.53 -36.22 16.44
C ASN A 256 -4.14 -37.58 17.05
N LYS A 257 -4.05 -37.63 18.38
CA LYS A 257 -3.95 -38.88 19.13
C LYS A 257 -5.32 -39.56 19.14
N HIS A 258 -5.60 -40.37 18.12
CA HIS A 258 -6.54 -41.47 18.28
C HIS A 258 -5.77 -42.73 18.68
N GLN A 259 -5.68 -42.94 19.99
CA GLN A 259 -5.27 -44.20 20.59
C GLN A 259 -6.44 -45.17 20.50
N SER A 260 -6.36 -46.11 19.56
CA SER A 260 -7.23 -47.30 19.50
C SER A 260 -6.82 -48.27 20.59
N SER A 261 -7.67 -48.47 21.60
CA SER A 261 -7.54 -49.52 22.61
C SER A 261 -8.23 -50.80 22.09
N TYR A 262 -7.44 -51.78 21.68
CA TYR A 262 -7.87 -53.17 21.63
C TYR A 262 -7.12 -53.92 22.72
N SER A 263 -7.75 -54.08 23.88
CA SER A 263 -7.30 -54.99 24.92
C SER A 263 -7.89 -56.37 24.66
N SER A 264 -7.00 -57.29 24.34
CA SER A 264 -7.18 -58.74 24.29
C SER A 264 -7.68 -59.32 25.63
N LEU A 265 -8.76 -60.09 25.58
CA LEU A 265 -9.21 -61.00 26.64
C LEU A 265 -8.34 -62.28 26.64
N PRO A 266 -8.01 -62.80 27.82
CA PRO A 266 -7.88 -64.25 28.00
C PRO A 266 -8.77 -64.79 29.13
N LEU A 267 -9.26 -66.01 28.88
CA LEU A 267 -9.98 -66.99 29.71
C LEU A 267 -10.14 -66.72 31.21
#